data_AF-A0A1Q5QWN9-F1
#
_entry.id   AF-A0A1Q5QWN9-F1
#
_cell.length_a   1.000
_cell.length_b   1.000
_cell.length_c   1.000
_cell.angle_alpha   90.00
_cell.angle_beta   90.00
_cell.angle_gamma   90.00
#
_symmetry.space_group_name_H-M   'P 1'
#
loop_
_entity.id
_entity.type
_entity.pdbx_description
1 polymer ?
#
loop_
_entity_poly.entity_id
_entity_poly.type
_entity_poly.pdbx_seq_one_letter_code
_entity_poly.pdbx_strand_id
1 'polypeptide(L)'
;MPFPIQIDDELYARVAAAAADEGKDASTYVAELVRVALRRRFAAALSADTEDLEENYALPPFSLENYELQRDPDESDEDYAFRRSLFEGRAGKG
;
A
#
# COMPACT_ATOMS: atom_id res chain seq x y z
N MET A 1 -2.13 7.88 13.66
CA MET A 1 -3.21 7.39 14.54
C MET A 1 -3.90 6.25 13.81
N PRO A 2 -3.97 5.02 14.35
CA PRO A 2 -4.73 3.95 13.72
C PRO A 2 -6.21 4.35 13.66
N PHE A 3 -6.90 4.03 12.55
CA PHE A 3 -8.33 4.28 12.40
C PHE A 3 -9.10 3.24 13.23
N PRO A 4 -9.91 3.66 14.21
CA PRO A 4 -10.74 2.73 14.97
C PRO A 4 -11.83 2.16 14.07
N ILE A 5 -11.92 0.83 13.99
CA ILE A 5 -13.02 0.13 13.31
C ILE A 5 -14.11 -0.09 14.34
N GLN A 6 -15.31 0.43 14.07
CA GLN A 6 -16.48 0.11 14.90
C GLN A 6 -17.03 -1.26 14.52
N ILE A 7 -17.19 -2.11 15.53
CA ILE A 7 -17.76 -3.46 15.44
C ILE A 7 -18.94 -3.47 16.41
N ASP A 8 -20.07 -4.04 16.02
CA ASP A 8 -21.22 -4.16 16.91
C ASP A 8 -20.93 -5.14 18.07
N ASP A 9 -21.57 -4.90 19.21
CA ASP A 9 -21.31 -5.66 20.45
C ASP A 9 -21.62 -7.15 20.30
N GLU A 10 -22.65 -7.50 19.52
CA GLU A 10 -23.04 -8.89 19.29
C GLU A 10 -21.97 -9.64 18.46
N LEU A 11 -21.49 -9.01 17.39
CA LEU A 11 -20.41 -9.53 16.58
C LEU A 11 -19.11 -9.63 17.39
N TYR A 12 -18.80 -8.61 18.20
CA TYR A 12 -17.63 -8.65 19.09
C TYR A 12 -17.72 -9.81 20.09
N ALA A 13 -18.89 -10.04 20.69
CA ALA A 13 -19.09 -11.15 21.63
C ALA A 13 -18.89 -12.53 20.96
N ARG A 14 -19.40 -12.70 19.73
CA ARG A 14 -19.20 -13.94 18.96
C ARG A 14 -17.73 -14.16 18.61
N VAL A 15 -17.02 -13.10 18.23
CA VAL A 15 -15.58 -13.12 17.95
C VAL A 15 -14.78 -13.45 19.22
N ALA A 16 -15.14 -12.88 20.36
CA ALA A 16 -14.48 -13.15 21.63
C ALA A 16 -14.65 -14.60 22.08
N ALA A 17 -15.84 -15.19 21.88
CA ALA A 17 -16.07 -16.61 22.16
C ALA A 17 -15.20 -17.51 21.28
N ALA A 18 -15.17 -17.26 19.96
CA ALA A 18 -14.32 -18.01 19.03
C ALA A 18 -12.82 -17.85 19.32
N ALA A 19 -12.39 -16.64 19.71
CA ALA A 19 -11.01 -16.39 20.12
C ALA A 19 -10.65 -17.16 21.39
N ALA A 20 -11.56 -17.23 22.36
CA ALA A 20 -11.36 -17.96 23.60
C ALA A 20 -11.23 -19.48 23.38
N ASP A 21 -12.01 -20.05 22.45
CA ASP A 21 -11.87 -21.46 22.05
C ASP A 21 -10.47 -21.78 21.48
N GLU A 22 -9.81 -20.77 20.90
CA GLU A 22 -8.43 -20.86 20.39
C GLU A 22 -7.37 -20.35 21.38
N GLY A 23 -7.75 -19.96 22.61
CA GLY A 23 -6.83 -19.42 23.62
C GLY A 23 -6.23 -18.06 23.24
N LYS A 24 -6.92 -17.27 22.41
CA LYS A 24 -6.47 -15.97 21.88
C LYS A 24 -7.29 -14.81 22.43
N ASP A 25 -6.70 -13.62 22.42
CA ASP A 25 -7.43 -12.37 22.60
C ASP A 25 -8.26 -12.03 21.34
N ALA A 26 -9.44 -11.45 21.53
CA ALA A 26 -10.37 -11.11 20.45
C ALA A 26 -9.73 -10.19 19.40
N SER A 27 -8.94 -9.19 19.80
CA SER A 27 -8.28 -8.28 18.87
C SER A 27 -7.23 -8.98 18.01
N THR A 28 -6.50 -9.94 18.60
CA THR A 28 -5.53 -10.78 17.88
C THR A 28 -6.25 -11.66 16.87
N TYR A 29 -7.37 -12.26 17.27
CA TYR A 29 -8.17 -13.11 16.40
C TYR A 29 -8.74 -12.34 15.20
N VAL A 30 -9.30 -11.14 15.42
CA VAL A 30 -9.77 -10.27 14.34
C VAL A 30 -8.63 -9.92 13.38
N ALA A 31 -7.45 -9.55 13.89
CA ALA A 31 -6.31 -9.22 13.05
C ALA A 31 -5.88 -10.40 12.16
N GLU A 32 -5.91 -11.63 12.68
CA GLU A 32 -5.64 -12.85 11.91
C GLU A 32 -6.71 -13.10 10.84
N LEU A 33 -8.00 -13.01 11.20
CA LEU A 33 -9.10 -13.17 10.25
C LEU A 33 -9.03 -12.15 9.11
N VAL A 34 -8.76 -10.89 9.43
CA VAL A 34 -8.58 -9.83 8.43
C VAL A 34 -7.40 -10.15 7.52
N ARG A 35 -6.26 -10.59 8.06
CA ARG A 35 -5.10 -11.01 7.25
C ARG A 35 -5.45 -12.16 6.31
N VAL A 36 -6.19 -13.17 6.77
CA VAL A 36 -6.63 -14.30 5.95
C VAL A 36 -7.61 -13.85 4.86
N ALA A 37 -8.58 -13.00 5.21
CA ALA A 37 -9.54 -12.46 4.26
C ALA A 37 -8.87 -11.60 3.18
N LEU A 38 -7.93 -10.74 3.56
CA LEU A 38 -7.12 -9.94 2.64
C LEU A 38 -6.26 -10.85 1.75
N ARG A 39 -5.57 -11.84 2.32
CA ARG A 39 -4.77 -12.81 1.53
C ARG A 39 -5.62 -13.55 0.51
N ARG A 40 -6.83 -13.98 0.86
CA ARG A 40 -7.74 -14.65 -0.09
C ARG A 40 -8.23 -13.69 -1.17
N ARG A 41 -8.61 -12.47 -0.79
CA ARG A 41 -9.08 -11.44 -1.72
C ARG A 41 -7.99 -11.02 -2.71
N PHE A 42 -6.76 -10.89 -2.22
CA PHE A 42 -5.59 -10.51 -3.00
C PHE A 42 -4.76 -11.71 -3.45
N ALA A 43 -5.25 -12.94 -3.27
CA ALA A 43 -4.52 -14.14 -3.68
C ALA A 43 -4.23 -14.11 -5.18
N ALA A 44 -5.18 -13.63 -5.99
CA ALA A 44 -4.97 -13.45 -7.43
C ALA A 44 -3.95 -12.34 -7.76
N ALA A 45 -3.82 -11.31 -6.92
CA ALA A 45 -2.84 -10.23 -7.09
C ALA A 45 -1.44 -10.60 -6.57
N LEU A 46 -1.36 -11.55 -5.64
CA LEU A 46 -0.12 -12.07 -5.05
C LEU A 46 0.35 -13.38 -5.71
N SER A 47 -0.53 -14.07 -6.45
CA SER A 47 -0.21 -15.25 -7.27
C SER A 47 0.11 -14.90 -8.72
N ALA A 48 -0.09 -13.64 -9.12
CA ALA A 48 0.62 -13.14 -10.30
C ALA A 48 2.10 -13.20 -9.92
N ASP A 49 2.87 -14.04 -10.61
CA ASP A 49 4.32 -14.01 -10.52
C ASP A 49 4.74 -12.54 -10.59
N THR A 50 5.61 -12.09 -9.70
CA THR A 50 6.06 -10.70 -9.67
C THR A 50 6.66 -10.25 -11.02
N GLU A 51 7.03 -11.19 -11.89
CA GLU A 51 7.39 -10.98 -13.29
C GLU A 51 6.22 -10.41 -14.13
N ASP A 52 4.99 -10.88 -13.96
CA ASP A 52 3.81 -10.36 -14.68
C ASP A 52 3.40 -8.96 -14.21
N LEU A 53 3.68 -8.60 -12.95
CA LEU A 53 3.44 -7.26 -12.43
C LEU A 53 4.51 -6.27 -12.90
N GLU A 54 5.76 -6.69 -13.04
CA GLU A 54 6.81 -5.87 -13.65
C GLU A 54 6.56 -5.64 -15.14
N GLU A 55 6.07 -6.63 -15.89
CA GLU A 55 5.83 -6.46 -17.34
C GLU A 55 4.52 -5.70 -17.65
N ASN A 56 3.44 -5.94 -16.91
CA ASN A 56 2.13 -5.31 -17.18
C ASN A 56 1.93 -3.96 -16.48
N TYR A 57 2.70 -3.68 -15.41
CA TYR A 57 2.69 -2.42 -14.68
C TYR A 57 4.10 -1.83 -14.53
N ALA A 58 5.00 -2.07 -15.50
CA ALA A 58 6.24 -1.33 -15.63
C ALA A 58 5.89 0.16 -15.67
N LEU A 59 5.98 0.82 -14.51
CA LEU A 59 5.92 2.26 -14.43
C LEU A 59 7.03 2.76 -15.35
N PRO A 60 6.72 3.65 -16.31
CA PRO A 60 7.73 4.10 -17.25
C PRO A 60 8.93 4.70 -16.49
N PRO A 61 10.12 4.76 -17.11
CA PRO A 61 11.29 5.33 -16.47
C PRO A 61 10.98 6.71 -15.88
N PHE A 62 11.46 6.94 -14.66
CA PHE A 62 11.22 8.18 -13.91
C PHE A 62 11.98 9.35 -14.56
N SER A 63 11.40 9.90 -15.63
CA SER A 63 11.90 10.98 -16.47
C SER A 63 10.77 11.96 -16.81
N LEU A 64 11.13 13.18 -17.20
CA LEU A 64 10.17 14.21 -17.63
C LEU A 64 9.46 13.88 -18.95
N GLU A 65 9.91 12.85 -19.68
CA GLU A 65 9.24 12.36 -20.89
C GLU A 65 7.99 11.55 -20.55
N ASN A 66 7.96 10.91 -19.37
CA ASN A 66 6.88 10.03 -18.94
C ASN A 66 6.06 10.58 -17.77
N TYR A 67 6.57 11.60 -17.08
CA TYR A 67 5.94 12.20 -15.90
C TYR A 67 6.00 13.72 -15.97
N GLU A 68 4.85 14.36 -15.74
CA GLU A 68 4.78 15.81 -15.59
C GLU A 68 5.12 16.21 -14.16
N LEU A 69 6.11 17.08 -13.99
CA LEU A 69 6.44 17.65 -12.69
C LEU A 69 5.57 18.88 -12.44
N GLN A 70 4.60 18.74 -11.53
CA GLN A 70 3.75 19.85 -11.11
C GLN A 70 4.48 20.72 -10.08
N ARG A 71 4.50 22.03 -10.32
CA ARG A 71 5.05 23.00 -9.39
C ARG A 71 4.05 23.28 -8.27
N ASP A 72 4.49 23.15 -7.04
CA ASP A 72 3.67 23.51 -5.89
C ASP A 72 3.63 25.04 -5.73
N PRO A 73 2.47 25.64 -5.42
CA PRO A 73 2.31 27.11 -5.42
C PRO A 73 3.19 27.83 -4.38
N ASP A 74 3.57 27.12 -3.31
CA ASP A 74 4.43 27.64 -2.24
C ASP A 74 5.90 27.17 -2.37
N GLU A 75 6.25 26.47 -3.45
CA GLU A 75 7.61 25.96 -3.68
C GLU A 75 8.54 27.04 -4.22
N SER A 76 9.71 27.15 -3.59
CA SER A 76 10.75 28.07 -4.04
C SER A 76 11.31 27.64 -5.41
N ASP A 77 11.86 28.60 -6.16
CA ASP A 77 12.47 28.28 -7.46
C ASP A 77 13.66 27.31 -7.32
N GLU A 78 14.38 27.37 -6.19
CA GLU A 78 15.51 26.49 -5.89
C GLU A 78 15.06 25.04 -5.61
N ASP A 79 13.97 24.87 -4.85
CA ASP A 79 13.42 23.55 -4.54
C ASP A 79 12.85 22.87 -5.79
N TYR A 80 12.13 23.65 -6.62
CA TYR A 80 11.61 23.14 -7.89
C TYR A 80 12.74 22.72 -8.84
N ALA A 81 13.80 23.54 -8.95
CA ALA A 81 14.96 23.22 -9.77
C ALA A 81 15.70 21.96 -9.27
N PHE A 82 15.87 21.80 -7.96
CA PHE A 82 16.44 20.60 -7.37
C PHE A 82 15.61 19.36 -7.69
N ARG A 83 14.29 19.41 -7.47
CA ARG A 83 13.39 18.29 -7.76
C ARG A 83 13.40 17.92 -9.24
N ARG A 84 13.39 18.92 -10.12
CA ARG A 84 13.51 18.72 -11.58
C ARG A 84 14.82 18.05 -11.97
N SER A 85 15.93 18.40 -11.33
CA SER A 85 17.25 17.79 -11.60
C SER A 85 17.28 16.27 -11.33
N LEU A 86 16.43 15.76 -10.44
CA LEU A 86 16.34 14.32 -10.15
C LEU A 86 15.78 13.51 -11.33
N PHE A 87 14.93 14.14 -12.16
CA PHE A 87 14.39 13.54 -13.37
C PHE A 87 15.36 13.63 -14.55
N GLU A 88 16.19 14.68 -14.60
CA GLU A 88 17.16 14.91 -15.67
C GLU A 88 18.47 14.11 -15.45
N GLY A 89 18.92 13.96 -14.19
CA GLY A 89 20.18 13.27 -13.84
C GLY A 89 20.13 11.74 -13.88
N ARG A 90 18.93 11.13 -13.88
CA ARG A 90 18.76 9.67 -13.91
C ARG A 90 18.78 9.08 -15.33
N ALA A 91 18.60 9.91 -16.36
CA ALA A 91 18.63 9.51 -17.77
C ALA A 91 20.03 9.13 -18.30
N GLY A 92 21.08 9.17 -17.46
CA GLY A 92 22.49 9.03 -17.87
C GLY A 92 23.19 7.72 -17.47
N LYS A 93 22.48 6.60 -17.28
CA LYS A 93 23.09 5.27 -17.22
C LYS A 93 22.21 4.23 -17.93
N GLY A 94 22.32 4.19 -19.25
CA GLY A 94 22.00 3.06 -20.11
C GLY A 94 23.25 2.68 -20.89
#